data_AF-A0A060I2Y9-F1
#
_entry.id   AF-A0A060I2Y9-F1
#
_cell.length_a   1.000
_cell.length_b   1.000
_cell.length_c   1.000
_cell.angle_alpha   90.00
_cell.angle_beta   90.00
_cell.angle_gamma   90.00
#
_symmetry.space_group_name_H-M   'P 1'
#
loop_
_entity.id
_entity.type
_entity.pdbx_description
1 polymer ?
#
loop_
_entity_poly.entity_id
_entity_poly.type
_entity_poly.pdbx_seq_one_letter_code
_entity_poly.pdbx_strand_id
1 'polypeptide(L)'
;MDLTAFFAAYGFNDRRQHLIGLLAAELDAIRAKGWQVRCYVFGSFVRDPLKEQPGDIDCLLGISKPFDDRRWYRQDATGEIHIKHNVLFASFATPNELRPCNTVGEMIALFNQGCALAGEETHIDGDGSDLIEVWL
;
A
#
# COMPACT_ATOMS: atom_id res chain seq x y z
N MET A 1 -5.96 1.28 9.66
CA MET A 1 -5.46 2.34 10.55
C MET A 1 -5.38 3.61 9.72
N ASP A 2 -5.87 4.74 10.23
CA ASP A 2 -5.62 6.02 9.54
C ASP A 2 -4.13 6.39 9.63
N LEU A 3 -3.66 7.24 8.71
CA LEU A 3 -2.25 7.58 8.60
C LEU A 3 -1.69 8.26 9.87
N THR A 4 -2.50 9.05 10.58
CA THR A 4 -2.09 9.71 11.83
C THR A 4 -1.82 8.65 12.91
N ALA A 5 -2.73 7.69 13.06
CA ALA A 5 -2.56 6.57 13.97
C ALA A 5 -1.36 5.68 13.56
N PHE A 6 -1.13 5.48 12.26
CA PHE A 6 0.03 4.73 11.76
C PHE A 6 1.34 5.45 12.08
N PHE A 7 1.39 6.76 11.89
CA PHE A 7 2.53 7.59 12.25
C PHE A 7 2.80 7.54 13.76
N ALA A 8 1.78 7.62 14.60
CA ALA A 8 1.94 7.54 16.05
C ALA A 8 2.48 6.18 16.51
N ALA A 9 2.04 5.09 15.87
CA ALA A 9 2.44 3.73 16.23
C ALA A 9 3.84 3.35 15.68
N TYR A 10 4.18 3.78 14.48
CA TYR A 10 5.39 3.34 13.78
C TYR A 10 6.44 4.43 13.61
N GLY A 11 6.09 5.72 13.63
CA GLY A 11 6.98 6.86 13.37
C GLY A 11 7.85 7.31 14.55
N PHE A 12 8.40 6.40 15.34
CA PHE A 12 9.13 6.75 16.58
C PHE A 12 10.51 7.39 16.35
N ASN A 13 11.05 7.35 15.13
CA ASN A 13 12.34 7.96 14.77
C ASN A 13 12.30 8.60 13.38
N ASP A 14 13.27 9.48 13.09
CA ASP A 14 13.34 10.26 11.84
C ASP A 14 13.29 9.39 10.58
N ARG A 15 13.96 8.24 10.59
CA ARG A 15 13.98 7.33 9.45
C ARG A 15 12.59 6.78 9.14
N ARG A 16 11.87 6.33 10.17
CA ARG A 16 10.50 5.83 10.02
C ARG A 16 9.54 6.93 9.64
N GLN A 17 9.67 8.11 10.24
CA GLN A 17 8.85 9.27 9.89
C GLN A 17 9.02 9.65 8.42
N HIS A 18 10.26 9.66 7.92
CA HIS A 18 10.58 9.88 6.51
C HIS A 18 9.88 8.86 5.61
N LEU A 19 10.02 7.56 5.92
CA LEU A 19 9.40 6.49 5.12
C LEU A 19 7.87 6.57 5.12
N ILE A 20 7.26 6.85 6.28
CA ILE A 20 5.80 7.06 6.38
C ILE A 20 5.39 8.31 5.60
N GLY A 21 6.20 9.36 5.60
CA GLY A 21 5.98 10.57 4.81
C GLY A 21 6.01 10.31 3.31
N LEU A 22 6.95 9.49 2.82
CA LEU A 22 6.96 9.05 1.43
C LEU A 22 5.68 8.26 1.10
N LEU A 23 5.24 7.36 1.99
CA LEU A 23 4.02 6.58 1.78
C LEU A 23 2.79 7.49 1.73
N ALA A 24 2.71 8.48 2.62
CA ALA A 24 1.66 9.48 2.62
C ALA A 24 1.58 10.22 1.28
N ALA A 25 2.73 10.68 0.76
CA ALA A 25 2.81 11.38 -0.51
C ALA A 25 2.33 10.51 -1.69
N GLU A 26 2.62 9.21 -1.70
CA GLU A 26 2.09 8.27 -2.70
C GLU A 26 0.57 8.16 -2.65
N LEU A 27 0.02 7.94 -1.46
CA LEU A 27 -1.42 7.79 -1.28
C LEU A 27 -2.16 9.08 -1.64
N ASP A 28 -1.60 10.23 -1.27
CA ASP A 28 -2.15 11.55 -1.61
C ASP A 28 -2.12 11.78 -3.13
N ALA A 29 -1.03 11.40 -3.81
CA ALA A 29 -0.92 11.53 -5.26
C ALA A 29 -1.95 10.67 -6.01
N ILE A 30 -2.29 9.49 -5.49
CA ILE A 30 -3.37 8.66 -6.04
C ILE A 30 -4.73 9.33 -5.81
N ARG A 31 -5.02 9.78 -4.57
CA ARG A 31 -6.28 10.45 -4.24
C ARG A 31 -6.48 11.76 -5.00
N ALA A 32 -5.42 12.54 -5.22
CA ALA A 32 -5.46 13.79 -5.98
C ALA A 32 -5.90 13.60 -7.44
N LYS A 33 -5.75 12.40 -8.00
CA LYS A 33 -6.30 12.03 -9.32
C LYS A 33 -7.80 11.73 -9.30
N GLY A 34 -8.43 11.73 -8.12
CA GLY A 34 -9.82 11.32 -7.92
C GLY A 34 -10.00 9.80 -7.93
N TRP A 35 -8.94 9.04 -7.64
CA TRP A 35 -8.96 7.59 -7.60
C TRP A 35 -9.15 7.08 -6.16
N GLN A 36 -9.67 5.85 -6.03
CA GLN A 36 -9.67 5.17 -4.74
C GLN A 36 -8.41 4.34 -4.59
N VAL A 37 -7.92 4.23 -3.35
CA VAL A 37 -6.78 3.40 -2.99
C VAL A 37 -7.01 2.73 -1.65
N ARG A 38 -6.64 1.45 -1.55
CA ARG A 38 -6.40 0.74 -0.28
C ARG A 38 -4.94 0.37 -0.22
N CYS A 39 -4.29 0.71 0.88
CA CYS A 39 -2.89 0.42 1.12
C CYS A 39 -2.77 -0.58 2.25
N TYR A 40 -1.94 -1.59 2.06
CA TYR A 40 -1.59 -2.54 3.10
C TYR A 40 -0.07 -2.59 3.25
N VAL A 41 0.44 -2.18 4.41
CA VAL A 41 1.88 -2.20 4.73
C VAL A 41 2.21 -3.53 5.42
N PHE A 42 3.32 -4.16 5.03
CA PHE A 42 3.76 -5.44 5.56
C PHE A 42 5.27 -5.53 5.70
N GLY A 43 5.77 -6.73 5.99
CA GLY A 43 7.19 -7.03 6.04
C GLY A 43 7.86 -6.55 7.32
N SER A 44 9.17 -6.35 7.25
CA SER A 44 9.98 -6.04 8.43
C SER A 44 9.61 -4.71 9.09
N PHE A 45 9.04 -3.77 8.34
CA PHE A 45 8.58 -2.49 8.87
C PHE A 45 7.50 -2.67 9.95
N VAL A 46 6.58 -3.61 9.71
CA VAL A 46 5.49 -3.96 10.63
C VAL A 46 5.93 -4.97 11.67
N ARG A 47 6.62 -6.05 11.25
CA ARG A 47 6.98 -7.18 12.13
C ARG A 47 8.03 -6.79 13.19
N ASP A 48 8.91 -5.84 12.90
CA ASP A 48 9.95 -5.36 13.82
C ASP A 48 9.74 -3.87 14.19
N PRO A 49 8.66 -3.51 14.91
CA PRO A 49 8.25 -2.12 15.10
C PRO A 49 9.21 -1.28 15.93
N LEU A 50 10.22 -1.86 16.56
CA LEU A 50 11.23 -1.15 17.37
C LEU A 50 12.62 -1.11 16.72
N LYS A 51 12.75 -1.58 15.47
CA LYS A 51 14.01 -1.54 14.74
C LYS A 51 14.39 -0.09 14.44
N GLU A 52 15.47 0.39 15.04
CA GLU A 52 15.93 1.79 14.92
C GLU A 52 16.23 2.18 13.47
N GLN A 53 16.84 1.29 12.71
CA GLN A 53 17.11 1.48 11.28
C GLN A 53 16.24 0.51 10.47
N PRO A 54 14.96 0.85 10.20
CA PRO A 54 14.16 0.07 9.26
C PRO A 54 14.79 0.14 7.86
N GLY A 55 14.52 -0.87 7.05
CA GLY A 55 14.87 -0.85 5.63
C GLY A 55 13.92 0.05 4.83
N ASP A 56 13.33 -0.54 3.82
CA ASP A 56 12.24 -0.05 2.98
C ASP A 56 10.86 -0.27 3.63
N ILE A 57 9.83 0.32 3.01
CA ILE A 57 8.44 -0.05 3.26
C ILE A 57 7.96 -0.94 2.11
N ASP A 58 7.54 -2.16 2.44
CA ASP A 58 6.79 -3.01 1.53
C ASP A 58 5.29 -2.74 1.66
N CYS A 59 4.61 -2.47 0.55
CA CYS A 59 3.16 -2.30 0.56
C CYS A 59 2.43 -2.88 -0.66
N LEU A 60 1.18 -3.28 -0.43
CA LEU A 60 0.22 -3.69 -1.43
C LEU A 60 -0.78 -2.55 -1.67
N LEU A 61 -0.91 -2.11 -2.91
CA LEU A 61 -1.93 -1.13 -3.30
C LEU A 61 -3.02 -1.77 -4.15
N GLY A 62 -4.25 -1.76 -3.65
CA GLY A 62 -5.44 -1.86 -4.50
C GLY A 62 -5.79 -0.46 -4.98
N ILE A 63 -5.83 -0.24 -6.30
CA ILE A 63 -6.18 1.07 -6.87
C ILE A 63 -7.40 0.90 -7.76
N SER A 64 -8.44 1.71 -7.54
CA SER A 64 -9.62 1.75 -8.39
C SER A 64 -9.76 3.11 -9.06
N LYS A 65 -9.77 3.11 -10.40
CA LYS A 65 -9.79 4.34 -11.20
C LYS A 65 -10.93 4.34 -12.24
N PRO A 66 -11.33 5.53 -12.74
CA PRO A 66 -12.22 5.63 -13.90
C PRO A 66 -11.64 4.90 -15.12
N PHE A 67 -12.52 4.56 -16.07
CA PHE A 67 -12.10 4.12 -17.38
C PHE A 67 -11.46 5.30 -18.15
N ASP A 68 -10.17 5.53 -17.92
CA ASP A 68 -9.38 6.56 -18.58
C ASP A 68 -7.98 6.06 -18.96
N ASP A 69 -7.26 6.86 -19.75
CA ASP A 69 -5.91 6.59 -20.24
C ASP A 69 -4.81 6.96 -19.22
N ARG A 70 -5.20 7.64 -18.13
CA ARG A 70 -4.27 8.08 -17.09
C ARG A 70 -3.62 6.88 -16.42
N ARG A 71 -2.30 6.96 -16.26
CA ARG A 71 -1.50 5.95 -15.55
C ARG A 71 -1.08 6.45 -14.19
N TRP A 72 -0.99 5.54 -13.23
CA TRP A 72 -0.31 5.81 -11.98
C TRP A 72 1.20 5.72 -12.22
N TYR A 73 1.94 6.70 -11.73
CA TYR A 73 3.38 6.64 -11.64
C TYR A 73 3.74 6.90 -10.19
N ARG A 74 4.56 6.02 -9.61
CA ARG A 74 5.13 6.20 -8.27
C ARG A 74 5.82 7.57 -8.20
N GLN A 75 5.54 8.32 -7.14
CA GLN A 75 6.17 9.63 -6.87
C GLN A 75 7.56 9.48 -6.24
N ASP A 76 7.77 8.42 -5.46
CA ASP A 76 9.00 8.06 -4.81
C ASP A 76 10.04 7.66 -5.86
N ALA A 77 11.02 8.55 -6.02
CA ALA A 77 12.19 8.35 -6.85
C ALA A 77 13.33 7.62 -6.12
N THR A 78 13.28 7.51 -4.79
CA THR A 78 14.36 6.90 -4.00
C THR A 78 14.29 5.37 -4.03
N GLY A 79 13.11 4.81 -4.27
CA GLY A 79 12.89 3.36 -4.28
C GLY A 79 12.81 2.76 -2.88
N GLU A 80 12.65 3.61 -1.87
CA GLU A 80 12.53 3.20 -0.46
C GLU A 80 11.12 2.70 -0.13
N ILE A 81 10.17 2.88 -1.06
CA ILE A 81 8.88 2.21 -1.03
C ILE A 81 8.79 1.15 -2.13
N HIS A 82 8.65 -0.08 -1.69
CA HIS A 82 8.42 -1.25 -2.51
C HIS A 82 6.93 -1.50 -2.65
N ILE A 83 6.39 -1.12 -3.80
CA ILE A 83 4.95 -1.16 -4.05
C ILE A 83 4.61 -2.28 -5.02
N LYS A 84 3.82 -3.26 -4.56
CA LYS A 84 3.08 -4.16 -5.44
C LYS A 84 1.66 -3.62 -5.58
N HIS A 85 1.18 -3.48 -6.81
CA HIS A 85 -0.12 -2.85 -7.04
C HIS A 85 -0.98 -3.64 -8.01
N ASN A 86 -2.29 -3.50 -7.84
CA ASN A 86 -3.28 -3.97 -8.78
C ASN A 86 -4.25 -2.83 -9.09
N VAL A 87 -4.44 -2.52 -10.38
CA VAL A 87 -5.31 -1.44 -10.85
C VAL A 87 -6.58 -2.03 -11.43
N LEU A 88 -7.70 -1.70 -10.81
CA LEU A 88 -9.04 -2.01 -11.28
C LEU A 88 -9.61 -0.81 -12.05
N PHE A 89 -10.31 -1.11 -13.13
CA PHE A 89 -11.04 -0.12 -13.92
C PHE A 89 -12.52 -0.26 -13.63
N ALA A 90 -13.14 0.82 -13.13
CA ALA A 90 -14.58 0.88 -12.95
C ALA A 90 -15.27 1.37 -14.22
N SER A 91 -16.56 1.07 -14.35
CA SER A 91 -17.42 1.67 -15.38
C SER A 91 -17.45 3.19 -15.24
N PHE A 92 -17.59 3.91 -16.36
CA PHE A 92 -17.80 5.36 -16.37
C PHE A 92 -18.99 5.83 -15.53
N ALA A 93 -19.99 4.96 -15.35
CA ALA A 93 -21.20 5.27 -14.60
C ALA A 93 -21.06 5.06 -13.08
N THR A 94 -19.94 4.51 -12.60
CA THR A 94 -19.76 4.22 -11.17
C THR A 94 -19.22 5.47 -10.44
N PRO A 95 -19.99 6.06 -9.50
CA PRO A 95 -19.53 7.17 -8.67
C PRO A 95 -18.27 6.79 -7.91
N ASN A 96 -17.40 7.77 -7.65
CA ASN A 96 -16.07 7.55 -7.07
C ASN A 96 -16.14 6.70 -5.80
N GLU A 97 -17.05 7.04 -4.88
CA GLU A 97 -17.28 6.42 -3.58
C GLU A 97 -17.81 4.98 -3.63
N LEU A 98 -18.43 4.58 -4.75
CA LEU A 98 -18.98 3.23 -4.95
C LEU A 98 -18.05 2.33 -5.78
N ARG A 99 -16.86 2.80 -6.15
CA ARG A 99 -15.94 1.98 -6.95
C ARG A 99 -15.34 0.87 -6.10
N PRO A 100 -15.42 -0.39 -6.56
CA PRO A 100 -14.77 -1.48 -5.84
C PRO A 100 -13.26 -1.31 -5.93
N CYS A 101 -12.60 -1.33 -4.78
CA CYS A 101 -11.17 -1.56 -4.63
C CYS A 101 -10.97 -2.99 -4.13
N ASN A 102 -9.83 -3.61 -4.45
CA ASN A 102 -9.53 -4.94 -3.93
C ASN A 102 -9.64 -4.97 -2.40
N THR A 103 -10.30 -6.00 -1.92
CA THR A 103 -10.29 -6.38 -0.51
C THR A 103 -8.89 -6.84 -0.10
N VAL A 104 -8.64 -6.86 1.21
CA VAL A 104 -7.39 -7.38 1.77
C VAL A 104 -7.10 -8.82 1.31
N GLY A 105 -8.13 -9.68 1.31
CA GLY A 105 -7.99 -11.08 0.91
C GLY A 105 -7.62 -11.23 -0.57
N GLU A 106 -8.20 -10.42 -1.46
CA GLU A 106 -7.83 -10.40 -2.88
C GLU A 106 -6.38 -9.93 -3.08
N MET A 107 -5.94 -8.90 -2.35
CA MET A 107 -4.56 -8.41 -2.43
C MET A 107 -3.54 -9.45 -1.92
N ILE A 108 -3.84 -10.12 -0.81
CA ILE A 108 -2.99 -11.19 -0.26
C ILE A 108 -2.91 -12.35 -1.25
N ALA A 109 -4.05 -12.80 -1.79
CA ALA A 109 -4.08 -13.91 -2.74
C ALA A 109 -3.25 -13.59 -4.00
N LEU A 110 -3.41 -12.38 -4.57
CA LEU A 110 -2.63 -11.93 -5.72
C LEU A 110 -1.13 -11.86 -5.42
N PHE A 111 -0.76 -11.33 -4.25
CA PHE A 111 0.63 -11.24 -3.83
C PHE A 111 1.26 -12.62 -3.66
N ASN A 112 0.64 -13.50 -2.87
CA ASN A 112 1.15 -14.84 -2.59
C ASN A 112 1.25 -15.68 -3.87
N GLN A 113 0.28 -15.55 -4.79
CA GLN A 113 0.36 -16.17 -6.11
C GLN A 113 1.55 -15.64 -6.90
N GLY A 114 1.78 -14.33 -6.90
CA GLY A 114 2.92 -13.70 -7.55
C GLY A 114 4.27 -14.20 -7.01
N CYS A 115 4.43 -14.25 -5.69
CA CYS A 115 5.64 -14.77 -5.05
C CYS A 115 5.88 -16.26 -5.38
N ALA A 116 4.83 -17.09 -5.33
CA ALA A 116 4.94 -18.50 -5.70
C ALA A 116 5.36 -18.70 -7.17
N LEU A 117 4.82 -17.90 -8.09
CA LEU A 117 5.21 -17.93 -9.51
C LEU A 117 6.66 -17.45 -9.74
N ALA A 118 7.15 -16.53 -8.91
CA ALA A 118 8.52 -16.02 -8.97
C ALA A 118 9.53 -16.91 -8.21
N GLY A 119 9.08 -17.90 -7.45
CA GLY A 119 9.93 -18.72 -6.57
C GLY A 119 10.44 -17.96 -5.34
N GLU A 120 9.77 -16.89 -4.93
CA GLU A 120 10.08 -16.15 -3.71
C GLU A 120 9.47 -16.86 -2.49
N GLU A 121 10.23 -16.93 -1.39
CA GLU A 121 9.76 -17.53 -0.12
C GLU A 121 8.83 -16.60 0.69
N THR A 122 8.65 -15.35 0.24
CA THR A 122 7.82 -14.36 0.93
C THR A 122 6.34 -14.75 0.88
N HIS A 123 5.67 -14.66 2.02
CA HIS A 123 4.25 -14.98 2.18
C HIS A 123 3.59 -14.04 3.17
N ILE A 124 2.32 -13.69 2.90
CA ILE A 124 1.44 -12.96 3.81
C ILE A 124 0.32 -13.89 4.25
N ASP A 125 0.21 -14.11 5.57
CA ASP A 125 -0.75 -15.03 6.16
C ASP A 125 -2.15 -14.39 6.27
N GLY A 126 -2.21 -13.08 6.49
CA GLY A 126 -3.49 -12.34 6.54
C GLY A 126 -4.28 -12.52 7.84
N ASP A 127 -3.64 -13.00 8.90
CA ASP A 127 -4.23 -13.16 10.23
C ASP A 127 -4.22 -11.85 11.06
N GLY A 128 -3.71 -10.76 10.46
CA GLY A 128 -3.61 -9.44 11.08
C GLY A 128 -2.31 -9.22 11.88
N SER A 129 -1.40 -10.19 11.92
CA SER A 129 -0.11 -10.06 12.59
C SER A 129 1.00 -9.46 11.69
N ASP A 130 0.82 -9.56 10.37
CA ASP A 130 1.86 -9.26 9.39
C ASP A 130 1.50 -8.18 8.37
N LEU A 131 0.28 -7.63 8.47
CA LEU A 131 -0.29 -6.69 7.52
C LEU A 131 -1.13 -5.64 8.23
N ILE A 132 -0.92 -4.36 7.88
CA ILE A 132 -1.70 -3.24 8.39
C ILE A 132 -2.31 -2.47 7.22
N GLU A 133 -3.63 -2.37 7.20
CA GLU A 133 -4.31 -1.45 6.29
C GLU A 133 -4.01 0.00 6.72
N VAL A 134 -3.56 0.83 5.81
CA VAL A 134 -3.28 2.26 6.03
C VAL A 134 -4.17 3.08 5.08
N TRP A 135 -4.86 4.08 5.62
CA TRP A 135 -5.70 4.99 4.83
C TRP A 135 -5.54 6.45 5.25
N LEU A 136 -5.86 7.36 4.31
CA LEU A 136 -5.80 8.81 4.48
C LEU A 136 -7.14 9.39 4.93
#